data_AF-A0A7C4V0Z1-F1
#
_entry.id   AF-A0A7C4V0Z1-F1
#
_cell.length_a   1.000
_cell.length_b   1.000
_cell.length_c   1.000
_cell.angle_alpha   90.00
_cell.angle_beta   90.00
_cell.angle_gamma   90.00
#
_symmetry.space_group_name_H-M   'P 1'
#
loop_
_entity.id
_entity.type
_entity.pdbx_description
1 polymer ?
#
loop_
_entity_poly.entity_id
_entity_poly.type
_entity_poly.pdbx_seq_one_letter_code
_entity_poly.pdbx_strand_id
1 'polypeptide(L)'
;MPEKVLIFTHNRAVASSLAKALDQHGFVVQTTGNKRQMMTWVASADADYVVVDTTDDPVKGLDLCEKLRDSDPYAWLIAALPRSYPSIPAAVDAHFEEPITFRKLYYRIKRLQEIPPRYLVRLGDVTFDPKHRLLQQGENNVRLTPKEAALLSLLVARAGEVVTRAEIMRTIWNTDYVKDTRTLEVHICWLRKKIEPAPRRPIYLQTVRGQGYRLVLSPESHAPPAR
;
A
#
# COMPACT_ATOMS: atom_id res chain seq x y z
N MET A 1 -3.38 8.05 -13.69
CA MET A 1 -3.28 6.74 -14.39
C MET A 1 -4.60 6.03 -14.15
N PRO A 2 -5.09 5.20 -15.08
CA PRO A 2 -6.33 4.45 -14.84
C PRO A 2 -6.11 3.45 -13.71
N GLU A 3 -7.06 3.37 -12.78
CA GLU A 3 -6.99 2.46 -11.63
C GLU A 3 -7.13 1.00 -12.09
N LYS A 4 -6.38 0.11 -11.46
CA LYS A 4 -6.32 -1.30 -11.83
C LYS A 4 -7.21 -2.14 -10.90
N VAL A 5 -8.11 -2.92 -11.49
CA VAL A 5 -9.01 -3.84 -10.79
C VAL A 5 -8.68 -5.28 -11.15
N LEU A 6 -8.35 -6.10 -10.15
CA LEU A 6 -8.19 -7.54 -10.30
C LEU A 6 -9.44 -8.24 -9.76
N ILE A 7 -10.02 -9.16 -10.52
CA ILE A 7 -11.25 -9.88 -10.11
C ILE A 7 -10.98 -11.39 -10.12
N PHE A 8 -11.17 -12.03 -8.97
CA PHE A 8 -11.20 -13.48 -8.83
C PHE A 8 -12.63 -13.97 -8.94
N THR A 9 -12.96 -14.78 -9.96
CA THR A 9 -14.26 -15.47 -10.10
C THR A 9 -14.12 -16.64 -11.06
N HIS A 10 -14.82 -17.75 -10.80
CA HIS A 10 -14.89 -18.87 -11.75
C HIS A 10 -15.99 -18.66 -12.81
N ASN A 11 -16.92 -17.73 -12.60
CA ASN A 11 -18.00 -17.46 -13.53
C ASN A 11 -17.53 -16.56 -14.68
N ARG A 12 -17.26 -17.16 -15.83
CA ARG A 12 -16.76 -16.45 -17.03
C ARG A 12 -17.72 -15.40 -17.58
N ALA A 13 -19.03 -15.64 -17.49
CA ALA A 13 -20.03 -14.69 -17.99
C ALA A 13 -20.05 -13.42 -17.12
N VAL A 14 -20.01 -13.61 -15.81
CA VAL A 14 -19.87 -12.52 -14.83
C VAL A 14 -18.55 -11.78 -15.03
N ALA A 15 -17.43 -12.50 -15.16
CA ALA A 15 -16.11 -11.91 -15.40
C ALA A 15 -16.10 -11.00 -16.63
N SER A 16 -16.58 -11.51 -17.77
CA SER A 16 -16.61 -10.75 -19.03
C SER A 16 -17.53 -9.53 -18.95
N SER A 17 -18.68 -9.66 -18.27
CA SER A 17 -19.63 -8.55 -18.09
C SER A 17 -19.05 -7.44 -17.21
N LEU A 18 -18.45 -7.81 -16.07
CA LEU A 18 -17.80 -6.87 -15.15
C LEU A 18 -16.60 -6.18 -15.79
N ALA A 19 -15.74 -6.93 -16.48
CA ALA A 19 -14.56 -6.37 -17.15
C ALA A 19 -14.98 -5.32 -18.18
N LYS A 20 -15.95 -5.62 -19.04
CA LYS A 20 -16.47 -4.66 -20.03
C LYS A 20 -17.08 -3.42 -19.38
N ALA A 21 -17.90 -3.60 -18.35
CA ALA A 21 -18.60 -2.48 -17.71
C ALA A 21 -17.62 -1.55 -16.96
N LEU A 22 -16.63 -2.11 -16.25
CA LEU A 22 -15.62 -1.32 -15.55
C LEU A 22 -14.63 -0.64 -16.51
N ASP A 23 -14.23 -1.31 -17.60
CA ASP A 23 -13.38 -0.72 -18.65
C ASP A 23 -14.02 0.53 -19.27
N GLN A 24 -15.34 0.49 -19.54
CA GLN A 24 -16.12 1.65 -19.97
C GLN A 24 -16.14 2.81 -18.96
N HIS A 25 -15.80 2.55 -17.69
CA HIS A 25 -15.72 3.54 -16.63
C HIS A 25 -14.26 3.93 -16.29
N GLY A 26 -13.30 3.57 -17.15
CA GLY A 26 -11.91 4.02 -17.07
C GLY A 26 -10.99 3.17 -16.18
N PHE A 27 -11.42 1.96 -15.80
CA PHE A 27 -10.59 1.01 -15.04
C PHE A 27 -9.84 0.06 -15.96
N VAL A 28 -8.62 -0.32 -15.58
CA VAL A 28 -7.91 -1.45 -16.21
C VAL A 28 -8.27 -2.73 -15.47
N VAL A 29 -9.00 -3.64 -16.11
CA VAL A 29 -9.53 -4.83 -15.45
C VAL A 29 -8.82 -6.10 -15.90
N GLN A 30 -8.43 -6.95 -14.95
CA GLN A 30 -8.00 -8.32 -15.22
C GLN A 30 -8.81 -9.30 -14.37
N THR A 31 -9.23 -10.41 -14.98
CA THR A 31 -10.06 -11.42 -14.32
C THR A 31 -9.41 -12.79 -14.37
N THR A 32 -9.48 -13.56 -13.29
CA THR A 32 -9.04 -14.96 -13.29
C THR A 32 -9.86 -15.82 -12.34
N GLY A 33 -10.07 -17.09 -12.69
CA GLY A 33 -10.55 -18.12 -11.76
C GLY A 33 -9.41 -18.94 -11.14
N ASN A 34 -8.15 -18.56 -11.38
CA ASN A 34 -6.99 -19.31 -10.90
C ASN A 34 -6.31 -18.58 -9.74
N LYS A 35 -6.31 -19.20 -8.56
CA LYS A 35 -5.72 -18.62 -7.34
C LYS A 35 -4.25 -18.31 -7.49
N ARG A 36 -3.46 -19.20 -8.10
CA ARG A 36 -2.02 -18.99 -8.29
C ARG A 36 -1.76 -17.77 -9.18
N GLN A 37 -2.54 -17.62 -10.25
CA GLN A 37 -2.45 -16.46 -11.13
C GLN A 37 -2.84 -15.16 -10.42
N MET A 38 -3.91 -15.17 -9.61
CA MET A 38 -4.30 -14.02 -8.80
C MET A 38 -3.18 -13.60 -7.84
N MET A 39 -2.59 -14.56 -7.13
CA MET A 39 -1.45 -14.29 -6.23
C MET A 39 -0.25 -13.71 -6.99
N THR A 40 0.07 -14.26 -8.18
CA THR A 40 1.14 -13.71 -9.03
C THR A 40 0.83 -12.28 -9.46
N TRP A 41 -0.41 -11.98 -9.85
CA TRP A 41 -0.80 -10.62 -10.24
C TRP A 41 -0.72 -9.63 -9.09
N VAL A 42 -1.21 -9.99 -7.91
CA VAL A 42 -1.10 -9.13 -6.72
C VAL A 42 0.36 -8.90 -6.33
N ALA A 43 1.19 -9.94 -6.34
CA ALA A 43 2.60 -9.80 -6.01
C ALA A 43 3.42 -8.99 -7.04
N SER A 44 2.96 -8.90 -8.29
CA SER A 44 3.69 -8.25 -9.39
C SER A 44 3.09 -6.92 -9.84
N ALA A 45 1.93 -6.52 -9.33
CA ALA A 45 1.21 -5.33 -9.77
C ALA A 45 0.78 -4.43 -8.61
N ASP A 46 0.85 -3.12 -8.83
CA ASP A 46 0.23 -2.10 -7.98
C ASP A 46 -1.30 -2.10 -8.22
N ALA A 47 -2.03 -3.14 -7.80
CA ALA A 47 -3.49 -3.22 -8.00
C ALA A 47 -4.23 -2.27 -7.06
N ASP A 48 -5.19 -1.49 -7.56
CA ASP A 48 -6.04 -0.58 -6.75
C ASP A 48 -7.11 -1.32 -5.99
N TYR A 49 -7.75 -2.25 -6.68
CA TYR A 49 -8.84 -3.03 -6.12
C TYR A 49 -8.61 -4.50 -6.45
N VAL A 50 -8.75 -5.35 -5.43
CA VAL A 50 -8.79 -6.79 -5.58
C VAL A 50 -10.18 -7.23 -5.15
N VAL A 51 -10.90 -7.88 -6.06
CA VAL A 51 -12.27 -8.34 -5.85
C VAL A 51 -12.25 -9.86 -5.80
N VAL A 52 -12.78 -10.45 -4.73
CA VAL A 52 -12.86 -11.89 -4.56
C VAL A 52 -14.33 -12.30 -4.53
N ASP A 53 -14.72 -13.06 -5.55
CA ASP A 53 -15.98 -13.78 -5.58
C ASP A 53 -15.84 -15.05 -4.73
N THR A 54 -16.58 -15.13 -3.62
CA THR A 54 -16.56 -16.29 -2.73
C THR A 54 -17.75 -17.23 -2.96
N THR A 55 -18.56 -17.02 -4.00
CA THR A 55 -19.81 -17.77 -4.22
C THR A 55 -19.59 -19.28 -4.38
N ASP A 56 -18.56 -19.69 -5.13
CA ASP A 56 -18.34 -21.12 -5.40
C ASP A 56 -17.80 -21.90 -4.18
N ASP A 57 -16.99 -21.26 -3.34
CA ASP A 57 -16.41 -21.85 -2.14
C ASP A 57 -16.09 -20.74 -1.12
N PRO A 58 -17.04 -20.42 -0.21
CA PRO A 58 -16.89 -19.32 0.74
C PRO A 58 -15.66 -19.46 1.64
N VAL A 59 -15.38 -20.69 2.11
CA VAL A 59 -14.22 -20.97 2.98
C VAL A 59 -12.93 -20.68 2.22
N LYS A 60 -12.77 -21.28 1.04
CA LYS A 60 -11.57 -21.12 0.22
C LYS A 60 -11.40 -19.72 -0.37
N GLY A 61 -12.48 -18.98 -0.57
CA GLY A 61 -12.46 -17.59 -1.02
C GLY A 61 -11.90 -16.65 0.06
N LEU A 62 -12.17 -16.96 1.32
CA LEU A 62 -11.68 -16.18 2.45
C LEU A 62 -10.24 -16.49 2.81
N ASP A 63 -9.83 -17.76 2.76
CA ASP A 63 -8.41 -18.13 2.83
C ASP A 63 -7.58 -17.41 1.75
N LEU A 64 -8.18 -17.16 0.59
CA LEU A 64 -7.55 -16.38 -0.47
C LEU A 64 -7.48 -14.89 -0.07
N CYS A 65 -8.53 -14.33 0.51
CA CYS A 65 -8.53 -12.94 0.99
C CYS A 65 -7.40 -12.66 1.99
N GLU A 66 -7.17 -13.57 2.96
CA GLU A 66 -6.08 -13.43 3.92
C GLU A 66 -4.71 -13.43 3.23
N LYS A 67 -4.46 -14.40 2.34
CA LYS A 67 -3.20 -14.50 1.59
C LYS A 67 -2.96 -13.30 0.69
N LEU A 68 -4.01 -12.75 0.09
CA LEU A 68 -3.92 -11.53 -0.73
C LEU A 68 -3.56 -10.32 0.13
N ARG A 69 -4.16 -10.19 1.32
CA ARG A 69 -3.84 -9.13 2.27
C ARG A 69 -2.38 -9.18 2.72
N ASP A 70 -1.86 -10.37 2.99
CA ASP A 70 -0.45 -10.56 3.36
C ASP A 70 0.50 -10.20 2.20
N SER A 71 0.06 -10.43 0.96
CA SER A 71 0.87 -10.17 -0.24
C SER A 71 0.88 -8.69 -0.64
N ASP A 72 -0.26 -8.02 -0.51
CA ASP A 72 -0.40 -6.58 -0.73
C ASP A 72 -1.29 -5.96 0.36
N PRO A 73 -0.68 -5.35 1.39
CA PRO A 73 -1.43 -4.69 2.45
C PRO A 73 -2.15 -3.42 2.00
N TYR A 74 -1.83 -2.90 0.81
CA TYR A 74 -2.25 -1.58 0.33
C TYR A 74 -3.41 -1.61 -0.67
N ALA A 75 -3.58 -2.71 -1.41
CA ALA A 75 -4.74 -2.88 -2.27
C ALA A 75 -6.05 -2.91 -1.46
N TRP A 76 -7.09 -2.28 -2.00
CA TRP A 76 -8.42 -2.39 -1.44
C TRP A 76 -9.01 -3.75 -1.76
N LEU A 77 -9.29 -4.55 -0.73
CA LEU A 77 -9.83 -5.91 -0.89
C LEU A 77 -11.35 -5.90 -0.69
N ILE A 78 -12.08 -6.33 -1.73
CA ILE A 78 -13.54 -6.36 -1.77
C ILE A 78 -14.01 -7.80 -1.92
N ALA A 79 -14.88 -8.28 -1.03
CA ALA A 79 -15.44 -9.63 -1.13
C ALA A 79 -16.94 -9.62 -1.49
N ALA A 80 -17.33 -10.51 -2.41
CA ALA A 80 -18.73 -10.90 -2.59
C ALA A 80 -19.02 -12.06 -1.64
N LEU A 81 -19.85 -11.84 -0.61
CA LEU A 81 -20.10 -12.81 0.45
C LEU A 81 -21.52 -13.40 0.34
N PRO A 82 -21.73 -14.67 0.73
CA PRO A 82 -23.06 -15.23 0.89
C PRO A 82 -23.87 -14.51 1.96
N ARG A 83 -25.20 -14.44 1.80
CA ARG A 83 -26.09 -13.82 2.80
C ARG A 83 -26.01 -14.46 4.18
N SER A 84 -25.78 -15.78 4.21
CA SER A 84 -25.68 -16.60 5.42
C SER A 84 -24.35 -16.47 6.14
N TYR A 85 -23.40 -15.66 5.63
CA TYR A 85 -22.07 -15.59 6.19
C TYR A 85 -22.10 -14.88 7.57
N PRO A 86 -21.52 -15.50 8.62
CA PRO A 86 -21.80 -15.12 10.01
C PRO A 86 -21.19 -13.78 10.44
N SER A 87 -20.07 -13.37 9.84
CA SER A 87 -19.37 -12.13 10.20
C SER A 87 -18.50 -11.61 9.06
N ILE A 88 -18.21 -10.31 9.04
CA ILE A 88 -17.35 -9.74 8.00
C ILE A 88 -15.89 -10.11 8.30
N PRO A 89 -15.13 -10.68 7.36
CA PRO A 89 -13.72 -11.02 7.57
C PRO A 89 -12.88 -9.78 7.84
N ALA A 90 -11.92 -9.87 8.77
CA ALA A 90 -11.03 -8.74 9.09
C ALA A 90 -10.11 -8.34 7.93
N ALA A 91 -9.80 -9.29 7.02
CA ALA A 91 -8.89 -9.06 5.89
C ALA A 91 -9.50 -8.17 4.78
N VAL A 92 -10.83 -8.02 4.72
CA VAL A 92 -11.52 -7.31 3.62
C VAL A 92 -11.89 -5.88 4.04
N ASP A 93 -11.75 -4.92 3.13
CA ASP A 93 -12.08 -3.50 3.40
C ASP A 93 -13.53 -3.17 3.07
N ALA A 94 -14.12 -3.89 2.11
CA ALA A 94 -15.51 -3.77 1.74
C ALA A 94 -16.09 -5.13 1.37
N HIS A 95 -17.40 -5.24 1.50
CA HIS A 95 -18.13 -6.41 1.03
C HIS A 95 -19.49 -6.03 0.46
N PHE A 96 -20.08 -6.97 -0.26
CA PHE A 96 -21.48 -6.94 -0.64
C PHE A 96 -22.01 -8.36 -0.69
N GLU A 97 -23.31 -8.51 -0.45
CA GLU A 97 -24.00 -9.77 -0.62
C GLU A 97 -23.98 -10.18 -2.09
N GLU A 98 -23.70 -11.45 -2.36
CA GLU A 98 -23.82 -12.06 -3.68
C GLU A 98 -25.25 -11.92 -4.26
N PRO A 99 -25.47 -12.05 -5.57
CA PRO A 99 -24.46 -12.18 -6.63
C PRO A 99 -23.71 -10.86 -6.87
N ILE A 100 -22.51 -10.98 -7.42
CA ILE A 100 -21.71 -9.84 -7.88
C ILE A 100 -22.37 -9.18 -9.10
N THR A 101 -22.53 -7.87 -9.05
CA THR A 101 -23.05 -7.06 -10.15
C THR A 101 -22.19 -5.82 -10.30
N PHE A 102 -22.14 -5.26 -11.51
CA PHE A 102 -21.41 -4.01 -11.76
C PHE A 102 -21.85 -2.91 -10.79
N ARG A 103 -23.17 -2.73 -10.60
CA ARG A 103 -23.71 -1.69 -9.73
C ARG A 103 -23.24 -1.84 -8.28
N LYS A 104 -23.26 -3.06 -7.72
CA LYS A 104 -22.78 -3.33 -6.35
C LYS A 104 -21.29 -3.05 -6.22
N LEU A 105 -20.49 -3.57 -7.17
CA LEU A 105 -19.03 -3.43 -7.14
C LEU A 105 -18.59 -1.97 -7.35
N TYR A 106 -19.12 -1.30 -8.36
CA TYR A 106 -18.81 0.09 -8.68
C TYR A 106 -19.13 1.02 -7.51
N TYR A 107 -20.26 0.81 -6.82
CA TYR A 107 -20.60 1.56 -5.62
C TYR A 107 -19.57 1.36 -4.49
N ARG A 108 -19.03 0.15 -4.31
CA ARG A 108 -17.97 -0.10 -3.31
C ARG A 108 -16.67 0.59 -3.68
N ILE A 109 -16.27 0.51 -4.95
CA ILE A 109 -15.09 1.22 -5.45
C ILE A 109 -15.24 2.72 -5.18
N LYS A 110 -16.36 3.34 -5.56
CA LYS A 110 -16.61 4.77 -5.35
C LYS A 110 -16.53 5.18 -3.88
N ARG A 111 -17.14 4.41 -2.97
CA ARG A 111 -17.02 4.67 -1.53
C ARG A 111 -15.59 4.56 -1.02
N LEU A 112 -14.81 3.61 -1.53
CA LEU A 112 -13.41 3.45 -1.14
C LEU A 112 -12.53 4.58 -1.69
N GLN A 113 -12.87 5.19 -2.82
CA GLN A 113 -12.19 6.37 -3.36
C GLN A 113 -12.37 7.62 -2.48
N GLU A 114 -13.48 7.71 -1.75
CA GLU A 114 -13.73 8.80 -0.79
C GLU A 114 -12.89 8.64 0.48
N ILE A 115 -12.40 7.43 0.76
CA ILE A 115 -11.56 7.14 1.92
C ILE A 115 -10.12 7.43 1.52
N PRO A 116 -9.39 8.30 2.24
CA PRO A 116 -7.95 8.44 2.04
C PRO A 116 -7.31 7.05 2.13
N PRO A 117 -6.54 6.62 1.12
CA PRO A 117 -5.96 5.29 1.15
C PRO A 117 -5.24 5.03 2.47
N ARG A 118 -5.52 3.88 3.10
CA ARG A 118 -4.98 3.52 4.43
C ARG A 118 -3.46 3.57 4.53
N TYR A 119 -2.80 3.52 3.39
CA TYR A 119 -1.35 3.54 3.24
C TYR A 119 -0.75 4.94 3.07
N LEU A 120 -1.57 5.99 2.91
CA LEU A 120 -1.05 7.35 2.81
C LEU A 120 -0.50 7.80 4.16
N VAL A 121 0.76 8.20 4.16
CA VAL A 121 1.48 8.59 5.37
C VAL A 121 1.75 10.08 5.32
N ARG A 122 1.20 10.81 6.29
CA ARG A 122 1.40 12.26 6.37
C ARG A 122 2.67 12.60 7.15
N LEU A 123 3.49 13.46 6.57
CA LEU A 123 4.72 14.03 7.08
C LEU A 123 4.61 15.55 6.97
N GLY A 124 3.86 16.17 7.90
CA GLY A 124 3.47 17.58 7.81
C GLY A 124 2.62 17.86 6.57
N ASP A 125 3.15 18.68 5.66
CA ASP A 125 2.49 19.03 4.40
C ASP A 125 2.76 18.04 3.26
N VAL A 126 3.66 17.07 3.49
CA VAL A 126 3.99 16.03 2.52
C VAL A 126 3.19 14.77 2.83
N THR A 127 2.51 14.22 1.83
CA THR A 127 1.85 12.92 1.91
C THR A 127 2.64 11.91 1.10
N PHE A 128 3.03 10.81 1.72
CA PHE A 128 3.70 9.69 1.07
C PHE A 128 2.70 8.59 0.72
N ASP A 129 2.66 8.26 -0.56
CA ASP A 129 1.97 7.12 -1.13
C ASP A 129 2.99 6.00 -1.41
N PRO A 130 3.16 5.02 -0.48
CA PRO A 130 4.07 3.90 -0.65
C PRO A 130 3.77 3.04 -1.86
N LYS A 131 2.49 2.94 -2.24
CA LYS A 131 2.04 2.09 -3.32
C LYS A 131 2.46 2.67 -4.67
N HIS A 132 2.11 3.92 -4.93
CA HIS A 132 2.47 4.60 -6.17
C HIS A 132 3.90 5.15 -6.17
N ARG A 133 4.62 5.01 -5.04
CA ARG A 133 5.96 5.55 -4.81
C ARG A 133 5.96 7.06 -5.05
N LEU A 134 4.98 7.75 -4.48
CA LEU A 134 4.73 9.17 -4.75
C LEU A 134 4.77 9.98 -3.46
N LEU A 135 5.37 11.16 -3.53
CA LEU A 135 5.24 12.21 -2.52
C LEU A 135 4.35 13.32 -3.08
N GLN A 136 3.39 13.79 -2.31
CA GLN A 136 2.47 14.86 -2.69
C GLN A 136 2.59 16.01 -1.68
N GLN A 137 2.76 17.23 -2.17
CA GLN A 137 2.77 18.45 -1.34
C GLN A 137 1.97 19.55 -2.05
N GLY A 138 0.75 19.79 -1.59
CA GLY A 138 -0.21 20.62 -2.33
C GLY A 138 -0.46 20.04 -3.72
N GLU A 139 -0.23 20.84 -4.76
CA GLU A 139 -0.36 20.41 -6.17
C GLU A 139 0.91 19.70 -6.71
N ASN A 140 2.02 19.73 -5.96
CA ASN A 140 3.29 19.16 -6.41
C ASN A 140 3.35 17.66 -6.13
N ASN A 141 3.62 16.88 -7.18
CA ASN A 141 3.77 15.43 -7.12
C ASN A 141 5.20 15.02 -7.51
N VAL A 142 5.90 14.32 -6.62
CA VAL A 142 7.28 13.85 -6.83
C VAL A 142 7.34 12.33 -6.76
N ARG A 143 7.75 11.69 -7.85
CA ARG A 143 7.92 10.23 -7.87
C ARG A 143 9.26 9.83 -7.23
N LEU A 144 9.21 8.82 -6.37
CA LEU A 144 10.38 8.21 -5.74
C LEU A 144 10.93 7.09 -6.63
N THR A 145 12.25 6.96 -6.62
CA THR A 145 12.92 5.76 -7.15
C THR A 145 12.53 4.53 -6.31
N PRO A 146 12.67 3.30 -6.84
CA PRO A 146 12.33 2.08 -6.09
C PRO A 146 13.05 1.98 -4.73
N LYS A 147 14.34 2.34 -4.66
CA LYS A 147 15.12 2.28 -3.42
C LYS A 147 14.72 3.37 -2.43
N GLU A 148 14.40 4.58 -2.89
CA GLU A 148 13.89 5.64 -2.01
C GLU A 148 12.53 5.27 -1.41
N ALA A 149 11.62 4.76 -2.22
CA ALA A 149 10.30 4.35 -1.75
C ALA A 149 10.41 3.18 -0.77
N ALA A 150 11.21 2.16 -1.08
CA ALA A 150 11.42 1.02 -0.18
C ALA A 150 12.05 1.45 1.15
N LEU A 151 13.03 2.36 1.13
CA LEU A 151 13.65 2.91 2.33
C LEU A 151 12.63 3.69 3.17
N LEU A 152 11.84 4.57 2.55
CA LEU A 152 10.83 5.33 3.27
C LEU A 152 9.72 4.43 3.83
N SER A 153 9.23 3.44 3.07
CA SER A 153 8.25 2.45 3.54
C SER A 153 8.75 1.64 4.73
N LEU A 154 10.01 1.20 4.73
CA LEU A 154 10.60 0.52 5.89
C LEU A 154 10.59 1.41 7.15
N LEU A 155 10.94 2.68 6.99
CA LEU A 155 10.98 3.64 8.09
C LEU A 155 9.58 4.03 8.59
N VAL A 156 8.59 4.10 7.69
CA VAL A 156 7.18 4.31 8.01
C VAL A 156 6.61 3.14 8.81
N ALA A 157 6.88 1.91 8.38
CA ALA A 157 6.41 0.71 9.06
C ALA A 157 6.94 0.61 10.51
N ARG A 158 8.08 1.26 10.79
CA ARG A 158 8.71 1.36 12.11
C ARG A 158 8.78 2.79 12.62
N ALA A 159 7.77 3.60 12.31
CA ALA A 159 7.74 5.01 12.72
C ALA A 159 7.90 5.14 14.25
N GLY A 160 8.77 6.05 14.69
CA GLY A 160 9.15 6.25 16.09
C GLY A 160 10.30 5.37 16.57
N GLU A 161 10.61 4.28 15.88
CA GLU A 161 11.69 3.35 16.25
C GLU A 161 13.01 3.68 15.54
N VAL A 162 14.13 3.24 16.12
CA VAL A 162 15.44 3.34 15.48
C VAL A 162 15.64 2.12 14.58
N VAL A 163 15.75 2.35 13.28
CA VAL A 163 16.14 1.30 12.32
C VAL A 163 17.65 1.41 12.08
N THR A 164 18.38 0.33 12.35
CA THR A 164 19.85 0.35 12.30
C THR A 164 20.36 0.40 10.86
N ARG A 165 21.59 0.93 10.66
CA ARG A 165 22.23 0.93 9.34
C ARG A 165 22.34 -0.48 8.75
N ALA A 166 22.70 -1.47 9.57
CA ALA A 166 22.82 -2.86 9.16
C ALA A 166 21.49 -3.44 8.70
N GLU A 167 20.41 -3.17 9.45
CA GLU A 167 19.08 -3.61 9.07
C GLU A 167 18.63 -2.98 7.76
N ILE A 168 18.82 -1.66 7.59
CA ILE A 168 18.45 -0.97 6.35
C ILE A 168 19.23 -1.54 5.16
N MET A 169 20.55 -1.74 5.29
CA MET A 169 21.38 -2.28 4.22
C MET A 169 20.95 -3.70 3.83
N ARG A 170 20.64 -4.54 4.82
CA ARG A 170 20.15 -5.91 4.60
C ARG A 170 18.79 -5.92 3.94
N THR A 171 17.82 -5.14 4.42
CA THR A 171 16.45 -5.15 3.88
C THR A 171 16.36 -4.50 2.51
N ILE A 172 17.01 -3.34 2.31
CA ILE A 172 16.83 -2.54 1.10
C ILE A 172 17.87 -2.89 0.03
N TRP A 173 19.12 -3.17 0.41
CA TRP A 173 20.19 -3.49 -0.53
C TRP A 173 20.61 -4.96 -0.55
N ASN A 174 19.95 -5.82 0.26
CA ASN A 174 20.25 -7.25 0.35
C ASN A 174 21.73 -7.53 0.63
N THR A 175 22.33 -6.76 1.55
CA THR A 175 23.74 -6.87 1.90
C THR A 175 23.98 -6.71 3.40
N ASP A 176 24.85 -7.54 3.96
CA ASP A 176 25.34 -7.43 5.33
C ASP A 176 26.58 -6.52 5.43
N TYR A 177 27.06 -5.99 4.30
CA TYR A 177 28.23 -5.12 4.27
C TYR A 177 27.88 -3.70 4.71
N VAL A 178 28.24 -3.35 5.94
CA VAL A 178 28.05 -2.03 6.55
C VAL A 178 29.31 -1.19 6.69
N LYS A 179 30.46 -1.67 6.19
CA LYS A 179 31.72 -0.90 6.26
C LYS A 179 31.70 0.35 5.34
N ASP A 180 30.91 0.33 4.27
CA ASP A 180 30.62 1.51 3.44
C ASP A 180 29.10 1.73 3.36
N THR A 181 28.61 2.71 4.11
CA THR A 181 27.18 3.10 4.10
C THR A 181 26.94 4.37 3.29
N ARG A 182 27.88 4.81 2.44
CA ARG A 182 27.76 6.03 1.65
C ARG A 182 26.53 6.03 0.75
N THR A 183 26.18 4.88 0.17
CA THR A 183 24.93 4.70 -0.58
C THR A 183 23.71 5.03 0.26
N LEU A 184 23.63 4.51 1.50
CA LEU A 184 22.53 4.81 2.41
C LEU A 184 22.48 6.30 2.74
N GLU A 185 23.61 6.93 3.08
CA GLU A 185 23.68 8.35 3.40
C GLU A 185 23.22 9.24 2.24
N VAL A 186 23.58 8.89 1.01
CA VAL A 186 23.12 9.58 -0.21
C VAL A 186 21.60 9.49 -0.35
N HIS A 187 21.01 8.30 -0.16
CA HIS A 187 19.56 8.12 -0.24
C HIS A 187 18.82 8.84 0.89
N ILE A 188 19.38 8.87 2.10
CA ILE A 188 18.84 9.68 3.21
C ILE A 188 18.89 11.17 2.86
N CYS A 189 19.98 11.64 2.25
CA CYS A 189 20.09 13.03 1.79
C CYS A 189 19.01 13.36 0.74
N TRP A 190 18.79 12.46 -0.23
CA TRP A 190 17.75 12.63 -1.24
C TRP A 190 16.35 12.64 -0.65
N LEU A 191 16.03 11.71 0.25
CA LEU A 191 14.74 11.69 0.93
C LEU A 191 14.51 12.97 1.72
N ARG A 192 15.50 13.43 2.51
CA ARG A 192 15.39 14.69 3.27
C ARG A 192 15.12 15.88 2.38
N LYS A 193 15.74 15.98 1.21
CA LYS A 193 15.47 17.04 0.24
C LYS A 193 14.02 17.05 -0.26
N LYS A 194 13.33 15.91 -0.21
CA LYS A 194 11.96 15.76 -0.70
C LYS A 194 10.90 15.87 0.40
N ILE A 195 11.20 15.47 1.63
CA ILE A 195 10.21 15.36 2.72
C ILE A 195 10.41 16.38 3.85
N GLU A 196 11.62 16.97 3.98
CA GLU A 196 11.90 17.91 5.06
C GLU A 196 11.68 19.36 4.59
N PRO A 197 11.12 20.24 5.44
CA PRO A 197 11.13 21.67 5.16
C PRO A 197 12.56 22.23 5.12
N ALA A 198 13.47 21.67 5.93
CA ALA A 198 14.88 22.04 5.97
C ALA A 198 15.78 20.78 5.99
N PRO A 199 16.36 20.35 4.86
CA PRO A 199 17.08 19.06 4.77
C PRO A 199 18.30 18.93 5.69
N ARG A 200 18.90 20.06 6.09
CA ARG A 200 20.04 20.12 7.03
C ARG A 200 19.61 20.11 8.51
N ARG A 201 18.34 20.33 8.79
CA ARG A 201 17.74 20.31 10.14
C ARG A 201 16.50 19.40 10.11
N PRO A 202 16.69 18.09 9.91
CA PRO A 202 15.58 17.16 9.70
C PRO A 202 14.74 16.99 10.96
N ILE A 203 13.42 17.14 10.84
CA ILE A 203 12.46 16.94 11.93
C ILE A 203 11.77 15.58 11.81
N TYR A 204 11.53 15.09 10.58
CA TYR A 204 10.88 13.81 10.31
C TYR A 204 11.91 12.67 10.29
N LEU A 205 12.89 12.72 9.39
CA LEU A 205 13.90 11.68 9.18
C LEU A 205 15.19 11.99 9.94
N GLN A 206 15.21 11.61 11.22
CA GLN A 206 16.26 11.92 12.16
C GLN A 206 17.44 10.95 12.09
N THR A 207 18.66 11.45 12.30
CA THR A 207 19.85 10.60 12.46
C THR A 207 20.06 10.29 13.93
N VAL A 208 20.12 9.00 14.27
CA VAL A 208 20.57 8.53 15.58
C VAL A 208 22.05 8.14 15.46
N ARG A 209 22.92 9.00 16.00
CA ARG A 209 24.38 8.85 15.88
C ARG A 209 24.85 7.47 16.34
N GLY A 210 25.74 6.85 15.57
CA GLY A 210 26.27 5.51 15.84
C GLY A 210 25.30 4.34 15.58
N GLN A 211 23.99 4.58 15.42
CA GLN A 211 22.99 3.52 15.32
C GLN A 211 22.33 3.45 13.94
N GLY A 212 21.60 4.50 13.56
CA GLY A 212 20.82 4.48 12.33
C GLY A 212 19.94 5.70 12.15
N TYR A 213 18.71 5.45 11.70
CA TYR A 213 17.74 6.48 11.37
C TYR A 213 16.41 6.19 12.02
N ARG A 214 15.66 7.25 12.30
CA ARG A 214 14.31 7.19 12.87
C ARG A 214 13.41 8.14 12.10
N LEU A 215 12.22 7.67 11.72
CA LEU A 215 11.18 8.51 11.15
C LEU A 215 10.18 8.89 12.23
N VAL A 216 9.86 10.18 12.35
CA VAL A 216 8.85 10.72 13.25
C VAL A 216 7.73 11.29 12.39
N LEU A 217 6.47 10.86 12.58
CA LEU A 217 5.35 11.30 11.73
C LEU A 217 4.73 12.63 12.19
N SER A 218 4.75 12.90 13.50
CA SER A 218 4.24 14.12 14.11
C SER A 218 5.29 14.71 15.06
N PRO A 219 6.18 15.59 14.59
CA PRO A 219 7.19 16.22 15.42
C PRO A 219 6.62 17.38 16.26
N GLU A 220 5.71 17.10 17.19
CA GLU A 220 5.31 17.97 18.31
C GLU A 220 5.10 17.02 19.52
N SER A 221 5.78 17.04 20.67
CA SER A 221 6.55 18.05 21.41
C SER A 221 7.81 17.40 22.00
N HIS A 222 8.99 17.95 21.72
CA HIS A 222 10.15 17.84 22.62
C HIS A 222 10.73 19.24 22.78
N ALA A 223 10.02 20.08 23.52
CA ALA A 223 10.68 21.20 24.18
C ALA A 223 11.66 20.60 25.21
N PRO A 224 12.93 21.03 25.28
CA PRO A 224 13.80 20.64 26.37
C PRO A 224 13.17 21.13 27.70
N PRO A 225 13.32 20.41 28.82
CA PRO A 225 12.88 20.92 30.11
C PRO A 225 13.55 22.28 30.33
N ALA A 226 12.74 23.30 30.64
CA ALA A 226 13.23 24.61 31.03
C ALA A 226 14.18 24.41 32.22
N ARG A 227 15.34 25.06 32.15
CA ARG A 227 16.36 25.08 33.20
C ARG A 227 15.82 25.66 34.49
#